data_AF-A0A1G2MGM5-F1
#
_entry.id   AF-A0A1G2MGM5-F1
#
_cell.length_a   1.000
_cell.length_b   1.000
_cell.length_c   1.000
_cell.angle_alpha   90.00
_cell.angle_beta   90.00
_cell.angle_gamma   90.00
#
_symmetry.space_group_name_H-M   'P 1'
#
loop_
_entity.id
_entity.type
_entity.pdbx_description
1 polymer ?
#
loop_
_entity_poly.entity_id
_entity_poly.type
_entity_poly.pdbx_seq_one_letter_code
_entity_poly.pdbx_strand_id
1 'polypeptide(L)'
;MNKLIVIVIATAVVVGGGAFFGGMKYAESTRQNFSRRNLGGQELGANAGSFRGGAGSGQRGGGEFTAGEIIAKDDPEGEQAPYGASKSVTVKLQNGGSKIVFLSDSTEITKSVAGALSDLEVGNNITVNGTANSDGSVTAKSIQLRPQQ
;
A
#
# COMPACT_ATOMS: atom_id res chain seq x y z
N MET A 1 54.45 -18.88 36.35
CA MET A 1 53.43 -17.79 36.43
C MET A 1 53.32 -17.38 37.90
N ASN A 2 53.37 -16.08 38.20
CA ASN A 2 53.27 -15.61 39.58
C ASN A 2 51.89 -15.95 40.14
N LYS A 3 51.83 -16.53 41.34
CA LYS A 3 50.55 -16.93 41.99
C LYS A 3 49.55 -15.77 42.04
N LEU A 4 50.04 -14.53 42.15
CA LEU A 4 49.25 -13.30 42.08
C LEU A 4 48.56 -13.09 40.73
N ILE A 5 49.24 -13.37 39.61
CA ILE A 5 48.66 -13.22 38.26
C ILE A 5 47.53 -14.23 38.05
N VAL A 6 47.68 -15.45 38.56
CA VAL A 6 46.64 -16.49 38.47
C VAL A 6 45.40 -16.11 39.28
N ILE A 7 45.58 -15.55 40.48
CA ILE A 7 44.47 -15.08 41.33
C ILE A 7 43.73 -13.92 40.66
N VAL A 8 44.45 -12.93 40.11
CA VAL A 8 43.84 -11.77 39.45
C VAL A 8 43.01 -12.19 38.23
N ILE A 9 43.51 -13.13 37.41
CA ILE A 9 42.77 -13.64 36.25
C ILE A 9 41.52 -14.40 36.70
N ALA A 10 41.62 -15.25 37.74
CA ALA A 10 40.48 -15.97 38.26
C ALA A 10 39.39 -15.02 38.81
N THR A 11 39.78 -13.98 39.54
CA THR A 11 38.84 -12.97 40.05
C THR A 11 38.19 -12.17 38.91
N ALA A 12 38.96 -11.77 37.89
CA ALA A 12 38.42 -11.05 36.74
C ALA A 12 37.38 -11.88 35.95
N VAL A 13 37.61 -13.18 35.80
CA VAL A 13 36.66 -14.09 35.13
C VAL A 13 35.38 -14.26 35.93
N VAL A 14 35.47 -14.41 37.26
CA VAL A 14 34.30 -14.57 38.13
C VAL A 14 33.47 -13.28 38.19
N VAL A 15 34.11 -12.12 38.34
CA VAL A 15 33.43 -10.82 38.38
C VAL A 15 32.85 -10.46 37.02
N GLY A 16 33.59 -10.69 35.93
CA GLY A 16 33.12 -10.46 34.55
C GLY A 16 31.93 -11.34 34.20
N GLY A 17 31.99 -12.64 34.53
CA GLY A 17 30.89 -13.57 34.29
C GLY A 17 29.63 -13.25 35.11
N GLY A 18 29.82 -12.90 36.40
CA GLY A 18 28.72 -12.52 37.29
C GLY A 18 28.03 -11.21 36.88
N ALA A 19 28.80 -10.18 36.52
CA ALA A 19 28.27 -8.90 36.07
C ALA A 19 27.55 -9.01 34.71
N PHE A 20 28.08 -9.82 33.79
CA PHE A 20 27.47 -10.04 32.48
C PHE A 20 26.15 -10.83 32.59
N PHE A 21 26.12 -11.90 33.37
CA PHE A 21 24.92 -12.70 33.58
C PHE A 21 23.84 -11.96 34.39
N GLY A 22 24.24 -11.26 35.46
CA GLY A 22 23.35 -10.41 36.25
C GLY A 22 22.78 -9.24 35.45
N GLY A 23 23.61 -8.59 34.62
CA GLY A 23 23.18 -7.52 33.72
C GLY A 23 22.21 -8.00 32.63
N MET A 24 22.45 -9.17 32.03
CA MET A 24 21.54 -9.75 31.04
C MET A 24 20.18 -10.13 31.65
N LYS A 25 20.15 -10.71 32.86
CA LYS A 25 18.91 -11.06 33.55
C LYS A 25 18.12 -9.83 34.02
N TYR A 26 18.82 -8.79 34.48
CA TYR A 26 18.19 -7.51 34.83
C TYR A 26 17.62 -6.82 33.58
N ALA A 27 18.34 -6.83 32.46
CA ALA A 27 17.84 -6.33 31.18
C ALA A 27 16.61 -7.10 30.67
N GLU A 28 16.53 -8.42 30.91
CA GLU A 28 15.35 -9.24 30.61
C GLU A 28 14.13 -8.79 31.43
N SER A 29 14.31 -8.42 32.70
CA SER A 29 13.23 -7.91 33.56
C SER A 29 12.79 -6.47 33.25
N THR A 30 13.64 -5.66 32.62
CA THR A 30 13.28 -4.30 32.13
C THR A 30 12.68 -4.31 30.71
N ARG A 31 12.87 -5.40 29.94
CA ARG A 31 12.40 -5.59 28.55
C ARG A 31 10.90 -5.87 28.39
N GLN A 32 10.10 -5.75 29.43
CA GLN A 32 8.65 -5.98 29.32
C GLN A 32 7.85 -4.70 29.06
N ASN A 33 8.45 -3.49 29.16
CA ASN A 33 7.71 -2.22 29.04
C ASN A 33 8.31 -1.14 28.12
N PHE A 34 9.38 -1.42 27.36
CA PHE A 34 9.92 -0.48 26.37
C PHE A 34 10.28 -1.22 25.08
N SER A 35 9.67 -0.81 23.96
CA SER A 35 9.96 -1.25 22.59
C SER A 35 9.38 -2.60 22.11
N ARG A 36 8.03 -2.67 22.02
CA ARG A 36 7.32 -3.38 20.94
C ARG A 36 6.77 -2.40 19.90
N ARG A 37 7.58 -1.43 19.47
CA ARG A 37 7.23 -0.55 18.35
C ARG A 37 8.52 -0.01 17.76
N ASN A 38 8.80 -0.41 16.53
CA ASN A 38 9.99 -0.08 15.74
C ASN A 38 11.31 -0.63 16.29
N LEU A 39 11.84 -1.67 15.64
CA LEU A 39 13.18 -1.72 15.04
C LEU A 39 13.54 -3.20 14.80
N GLY A 40 13.63 -3.61 13.54
CA GLY A 40 14.34 -4.83 13.12
C GLY A 40 13.46 -5.99 12.65
N GLY A 41 13.11 -5.97 11.37
CA GLY A 41 12.42 -7.08 10.69
C GLY A 41 12.25 -6.80 9.20
N GLN A 42 13.28 -6.21 8.59
CA GLN A 42 13.44 -6.20 7.14
C GLN A 42 14.01 -7.58 6.79
N GLU A 43 13.45 -8.21 5.76
CA GLU A 43 13.75 -9.58 5.29
C GLU A 43 13.05 -10.71 6.07
N LEU A 44 11.82 -11.05 5.66
CA LEU A 44 11.42 -12.38 5.18
C LEU A 44 9.89 -12.43 4.99
N GLY A 45 9.41 -12.50 3.74
CA GLY A 45 7.99 -12.75 3.46
C GLY A 45 7.42 -11.99 2.28
N ALA A 46 7.99 -12.21 1.10
CA ALA A 46 7.28 -11.96 -0.14
C ALA A 46 6.00 -12.83 -0.19
N ASN A 47 4.90 -12.23 -0.64
CA ASN A 47 3.71 -12.92 -1.14
C ASN A 47 2.72 -13.50 -0.11
N ALA A 48 1.97 -12.63 0.58
CA ALA A 48 0.61 -12.92 1.03
C ALA A 48 -0.17 -11.61 1.16
N GLY A 49 -1.12 -11.39 0.26
CA GLY A 49 -1.76 -10.10 0.04
C GLY A 49 -2.74 -9.64 1.11
N SER A 50 -3.42 -8.54 0.74
CA SER A 50 -4.75 -8.14 1.18
C SER A 50 -4.85 -7.03 2.24
N PHE A 51 -4.95 -5.79 1.75
CA PHE A 51 -6.03 -4.85 2.14
C PHE A 51 -6.41 -4.76 3.62
N ARG A 52 -5.47 -4.49 4.52
CA ARG A 52 -5.80 -4.02 5.88
C ARG A 52 -5.25 -2.62 6.09
N GLY A 53 -6.17 -1.66 6.06
CA GLY A 53 -5.95 -0.23 6.13
C GLY A 53 -5.02 0.15 7.27
N GLY A 54 -3.95 0.86 6.90
CA GLY A 54 -3.02 1.47 7.84
C GLY A 54 -3.71 2.58 8.61
N ALA A 55 -3.86 2.38 9.92
CA ALA A 55 -3.96 3.48 10.88
C ALA A 55 -2.58 4.17 10.93
N GLY A 56 -2.42 5.23 10.15
CA GLY A 56 -1.21 6.03 10.06
C GLY A 56 -1.58 7.50 9.85
N SER A 57 -1.59 8.25 10.94
CA SER A 57 -1.84 9.68 11.02
C SER A 57 -0.91 10.51 10.13
N GLY A 58 -1.52 11.36 9.28
CA GLY A 58 -1.00 12.69 8.95
C GLY A 58 0.15 12.76 7.95
N GLN A 59 -0.13 12.54 6.66
CA GLN A 59 0.64 13.15 5.58
C GLN A 59 -0.29 14.05 4.77
N ARG A 60 0.01 15.35 4.79
CA ARG A 60 -0.71 16.42 4.11
C ARG A 60 -0.67 16.18 2.60
N GLY A 61 -1.77 15.66 2.08
CA GLY A 61 -1.94 15.18 0.71
C GLY A 61 -3.05 14.12 0.66
N GLY A 62 -4.14 14.37 1.39
CA GLY A 62 -5.25 13.44 1.52
C GLY A 62 -6.13 13.53 0.28
N GLY A 63 -5.83 12.71 -0.73
CA GLY A 63 -6.81 12.42 -1.77
C GLY A 63 -8.03 11.78 -1.11
N GLU A 64 -9.15 12.50 -1.12
CA GLU A 64 -10.43 11.95 -0.69
C GLU A 64 -10.94 11.02 -1.79
N PHE A 65 -11.15 9.74 -1.47
CA PHE A 65 -11.77 8.80 -2.40
C PHE A 65 -13.28 8.94 -2.33
N THR A 66 -13.89 9.41 -3.42
CA THR A 66 -15.34 9.49 -3.57
C THR A 66 -15.81 8.40 -4.52
N ALA A 67 -16.74 7.55 -4.07
CA ALA A 67 -17.37 6.52 -4.87
C ALA A 67 -18.90 6.61 -4.76
N GLY A 68 -19.58 6.48 -5.89
CA GLY A 68 -21.03 6.60 -5.94
C GLY A 68 -21.57 6.66 -7.37
N GLU A 69 -22.83 7.04 -7.48
CA GLU A 69 -23.56 7.17 -8.73
C GLU A 69 -23.60 8.64 -9.16
N ILE A 70 -23.28 8.93 -10.42
CA ILE A 70 -23.43 10.30 -10.95
C ILE A 70 -24.92 10.58 -11.16
N ILE A 71 -25.44 11.62 -10.51
CA ILE A 71 -26.85 12.04 -10.57
C ILE A 71 -27.07 13.38 -11.28
N ALA A 72 -26.01 14.17 -11.49
CA ALA A 72 -26.03 15.38 -12.30
C ALA A 72 -24.65 15.66 -12.90
N LYS A 73 -24.62 16.36 -14.03
CA LYS A 73 -23.40 16.82 -14.71
C LYS A 73 -23.59 18.27 -15.13
N ASP A 74 -22.61 19.10 -14.80
CA ASP A 74 -22.52 20.50 -15.23
C ASP A 74 -21.29 20.64 -16.13
N ASP A 75 -21.54 20.91 -17.41
CA ASP A 75 -20.50 21.10 -18.42
C ASP A 75 -20.80 22.42 -19.14
N PRO A 76 -20.36 23.56 -18.57
CA PRO A 76 -20.59 24.88 -19.17
C PRO A 76 -19.70 25.03 -20.41
N GLU A 77 -20.06 24.35 -21.49
CA GLU A 77 -19.46 24.52 -22.81
C GLU A 77 -20.32 25.46 -23.67
N GLY A 78 -19.68 26.44 -24.30
CA GLY A 78 -20.34 27.41 -25.18
C GLY A 78 -19.79 28.84 -25.01
N GLU A 79 -20.02 29.69 -26.02
CA GLU A 79 -19.54 31.08 -26.07
C GLU A 79 -20.07 31.97 -24.92
N GLN A 80 -21.12 31.52 -24.22
CA GLN A 80 -21.68 32.17 -23.04
C GLN A 80 -21.27 31.52 -21.70
N ALA A 81 -20.26 30.64 -21.66
CA ALA A 81 -19.76 30.11 -20.39
C ALA A 81 -19.28 31.29 -19.50
N PRO A 82 -19.92 31.53 -18.33
CA PRO A 82 -19.52 32.64 -17.48
C PRO A 82 -18.06 32.45 -17.03
N TYR A 83 -17.32 33.55 -16.96
CA TYR A 83 -15.91 33.55 -16.55
C TYR A 83 -15.78 32.84 -15.18
N GLY A 84 -15.09 31.69 -15.15
CA GLY A 84 -14.91 30.86 -13.94
C GLY A 84 -15.84 29.65 -13.81
N ALA A 85 -16.65 29.33 -14.81
CA ALA A 85 -17.45 28.11 -14.81
C ALA A 85 -16.54 26.87 -14.82
N SER A 86 -16.72 26.00 -13.83
CA SER A 86 -15.93 24.77 -13.67
C SER A 86 -16.77 23.56 -14.02
N LYS A 87 -16.20 22.62 -14.79
CA LYS A 87 -16.86 21.35 -15.10
C LYS A 87 -17.07 20.57 -13.79
N SER A 88 -18.24 19.99 -13.58
CA SER A 88 -18.50 19.19 -12.37
C SER A 88 -19.50 18.07 -12.57
N VAL A 89 -19.41 17.07 -11.70
CA VAL A 89 -20.43 16.01 -11.57
C VAL A 89 -20.90 15.93 -10.12
N THR A 90 -22.20 15.74 -9.92
CA THR A 90 -22.76 15.46 -8.59
C THR A 90 -22.87 13.96 -8.41
N VAL A 91 -22.19 13.43 -7.41
CA VAL A 91 -22.14 12.01 -7.06
C VAL A 91 -23.01 11.74 -5.84
N LYS A 92 -24.01 10.88 -5.98
CA LYS A 92 -24.77 10.30 -4.87
C LYS A 92 -23.92 9.25 -4.18
N LEU A 93 -23.71 9.45 -2.89
CA LEU A 93 -22.94 8.55 -2.03
C LEU A 93 -23.81 7.40 -1.52
N GLN A 94 -23.15 6.30 -1.14
CA GLN A 94 -23.84 5.13 -0.58
C GLN A 94 -24.59 5.43 0.74
N ASN A 95 -24.17 6.46 1.48
CA ASN A 95 -24.80 6.87 2.73
C ASN A 95 -26.03 7.78 2.53
N GLY A 96 -26.47 8.00 1.29
CA GLY A 96 -27.64 8.82 0.96
C GLY A 96 -27.34 10.32 0.79
N GLY A 97 -26.11 10.77 1.07
CA GLY A 97 -25.67 12.13 0.76
C GLY A 97 -25.26 12.32 -0.71
N SER A 98 -24.88 13.53 -1.09
CA SER A 98 -24.26 13.83 -2.38
C SER A 98 -23.02 14.70 -2.22
N LYS A 99 -22.11 14.61 -3.19
CA LYS A 99 -20.90 15.44 -3.31
C LYS A 99 -20.77 15.96 -4.73
N ILE A 100 -20.26 17.19 -4.87
CA ILE A 100 -19.89 17.77 -6.15
C ILE A 100 -18.40 17.50 -6.37
N VAL A 101 -18.07 16.93 -7.52
CA VAL A 101 -16.69 16.65 -7.96
C VAL A 101 -16.39 17.61 -9.11
N PHE A 102 -15.43 18.51 -8.89
CA PHE A 102 -14.93 19.40 -9.94
C PHE A 102 -13.91 18.68 -10.81
N LEU A 103 -14.01 18.93 -12.11
CA LEU A 103 -13.18 18.34 -13.15
C LEU A 103 -12.35 19.46 -13.80
N SER A 104 -11.13 19.11 -14.18
CA SER A 104 -10.24 19.94 -14.99
C SER A 104 -9.87 19.21 -16.28
N ASP A 105 -9.27 19.93 -17.24
CA ASP A 105 -8.75 19.32 -18.47
C ASP A 105 -7.64 18.29 -18.22
N SER A 106 -6.99 18.36 -17.05
CA SER A 106 -5.98 17.38 -16.61
C SER A 106 -6.59 16.16 -15.90
N THR A 107 -7.91 16.08 -15.76
CA THR A 107 -8.55 14.95 -15.07
C THR A 107 -8.60 13.75 -16.01
N GLU A 108 -7.85 12.68 -15.69
CA GLU A 108 -7.88 11.44 -16.46
C GLU A 108 -9.16 10.65 -16.20
N ILE A 109 -9.88 10.31 -17.28
CA ILE A 109 -11.11 9.53 -17.21
C ILE A 109 -10.86 8.18 -17.88
N THR A 110 -10.77 7.13 -17.06
CA THR A 110 -10.68 5.75 -17.55
C THR A 110 -12.07 5.12 -17.59
N LYS A 111 -12.45 4.55 -18.74
CA LYS A 111 -13.70 3.81 -18.92
C LYS A 111 -13.41 2.37 -19.32
N SER A 112 -13.95 1.42 -18.58
CA SER A 112 -13.98 0.02 -18.98
C SER A 112 -15.24 -0.25 -19.79
N VAL A 113 -15.10 -0.92 -20.93
CA VAL A 113 -16.21 -1.38 -21.78
C VAL A 113 -16.12 -2.89 -21.97
N ALA A 114 -17.24 -3.53 -22.29
CA ALA A 114 -17.23 -4.94 -22.66
C ALA A 114 -16.46 -5.10 -23.98
N GLY A 115 -15.45 -5.97 -23.98
CA GLY A 115 -14.66 -6.29 -25.16
C GLY A 115 -15.17 -7.52 -25.90
N ALA A 116 -14.90 -7.58 -27.19
CA ALA A 116 -15.08 -8.74 -28.04
C ALA A 116 -13.72 -9.41 -28.33
N LEU A 117 -13.76 -10.67 -28.79
CA LEU A 117 -12.54 -11.37 -29.21
C LEU A 117 -11.84 -10.69 -30.40
N SER A 118 -12.61 -9.98 -31.24
CA SER A 118 -12.08 -9.18 -32.34
C SER A 118 -11.19 -8.02 -31.89
N ASP A 119 -11.34 -7.56 -30.64
CA ASP A 119 -10.58 -6.42 -30.11
C ASP A 119 -9.15 -6.83 -29.67
N LEU A 120 -8.89 -8.14 -29.64
CA LEU A 120 -7.58 -8.72 -29.29
C LEU A 120 -6.65 -8.69 -30.50
N GLU A 121 -6.16 -7.50 -30.83
CA GLU A 121 -5.19 -7.29 -31.89
C GLU A 121 -3.74 -7.42 -31.40
N VAL A 122 -2.85 -7.84 -32.31
CA VAL A 122 -1.42 -7.95 -32.02
C VAL A 122 -0.85 -6.56 -31.73
N GLY A 123 -0.10 -6.45 -30.64
CA GLY A 123 0.47 -5.19 -30.17
C GLY A 123 -0.33 -4.53 -29.04
N ASN A 124 -1.56 -4.99 -28.77
CA ASN A 124 -2.33 -4.48 -27.63
C ASN A 124 -1.80 -5.01 -26.29
N ASN A 125 -1.75 -4.13 -25.29
CA ASN A 125 -1.39 -4.50 -23.94
C ASN A 125 -2.59 -5.12 -23.23
N ILE A 126 -2.43 -6.36 -22.78
CA ILE A 126 -3.50 -7.10 -22.08
C ILE A 126 -3.05 -7.58 -20.71
N THR A 127 -4.01 -7.75 -19.82
CA THR A 127 -3.84 -8.50 -18.56
C THR A 127 -4.78 -9.70 -18.59
N VAL A 128 -4.24 -10.90 -18.42
CA VAL A 128 -5.00 -12.16 -18.47
C VAL A 128 -5.13 -12.71 -17.06
N ASN A 129 -6.36 -13.03 -16.65
CA ASN A 129 -6.63 -13.80 -15.43
C ASN A 129 -7.10 -15.20 -15.84
N GLY A 130 -6.38 -16.23 -15.40
CA GLY A 130 -6.57 -17.59 -15.89
C GLY A 130 -5.81 -18.62 -15.08
N THR A 131 -5.79 -19.85 -15.57
CA THR A 131 -5.03 -20.96 -14.98
C THR A 131 -3.80 -21.23 -15.83
N ALA A 132 -2.62 -21.23 -15.20
CA ALA A 132 -1.38 -21.64 -15.85
C ALA A 132 -1.35 -23.16 -16.00
N ASN A 133 -0.93 -23.63 -17.18
CA ASN A 133 -0.84 -25.03 -17.54
C ASN A 133 0.63 -25.51 -17.43
N SER A 134 0.84 -26.84 -17.35
CA SER A 134 2.18 -27.43 -17.19
C SER A 134 3.08 -27.29 -18.43
N ASP A 135 2.50 -26.95 -19.58
CA ASP A 135 3.20 -26.67 -20.83
C ASP A 135 3.67 -25.21 -20.96
N GLY A 136 3.41 -24.37 -19.94
CA GLY A 136 3.75 -22.94 -19.94
C GLY A 136 2.69 -22.04 -20.57
N SER A 137 1.58 -22.60 -21.06
CA SER A 137 0.43 -21.82 -21.56
C SER A 137 -0.50 -21.37 -20.42
N VAL A 138 -1.44 -20.46 -20.73
CA VAL A 138 -2.45 -19.99 -19.77
C VAL A 138 -3.84 -20.13 -20.40
N THR A 139 -4.74 -20.82 -19.70
CA THR A 139 -6.17 -20.88 -20.03
C THR A 139 -6.87 -19.67 -19.40
N ALA A 140 -7.25 -18.69 -20.21
CA ALA A 140 -7.87 -17.44 -19.75
C ALA A 140 -9.32 -17.66 -19.25
N LYS A 141 -9.65 -17.05 -18.11
CA LYS A 141 -11.03 -16.89 -17.62
C LYS A 141 -11.57 -15.48 -17.89
N SER A 142 -10.70 -14.49 -17.86
CA SER A 142 -11.00 -13.12 -18.28
C SER A 142 -9.76 -12.44 -18.84
N ILE A 143 -9.97 -11.50 -19.75
CA ILE A 143 -8.93 -10.67 -20.35
C ILE A 143 -9.37 -9.23 -20.20
N GLN A 144 -8.47 -8.40 -19.67
CA GLN A 144 -8.64 -6.95 -19.62
C GLN A 144 -7.68 -6.31 -20.61
N LEU A 145 -8.22 -5.58 -21.58
CA LEU A 145 -7.43 -4.72 -22.44
C LEU A 145 -7.07 -3.45 -21.68
N ARG A 146 -5.81 -3.02 -21.81
CA ARG A 146 -5.39 -1.69 -21.38
C ARG A 146 -5.28 -0.79 -22.61
N PRO A 147 -5.89 0.40 -22.60
CA PRO A 147 -5.66 1.36 -23.67
C PRO A 147 -4.16 1.68 -23.75
N GLN A 148 -3.64 1.78 -24.97
CA GLN A 148 -2.30 2.30 -25.21
C GLN A 148 -2.24 3.74 -24.68
N GLN A 149 -1.16 4.06 -23.97
CA GLN A 149 -0.89 5.42 -23.46
C GLN A 149 -0.52 6.36 -24.59
#